data_AF-A0A5K1K523-F1
#
_entry.id   AF-A0A5K1K523-F1
#
_cell.length_a   1.000
_cell.length_b   1.000
_cell.length_c   1.000
_cell.angle_alpha   90.00
_cell.angle_beta   90.00
_cell.angle_gamma   90.00
#
_symmetry.space_group_name_H-M   'P 1'
#
loop_
_entity.id
_entity.type
_entity.pdbx_description
1 polymer ?
#
loop_
_entity_poly.entity_id
_entity_poly.type
_entity_poly.pdbx_seq_one_letter_code
_entity_poly.pdbx_strand_id
1 'polypeptide(L)'
;MLRINAQPLLSPGDGPIALILGPTRELAIQIQQECTKFGSNSRIRNTAIYGGAPKGPQIRDLQRGVEIVIATPGRLIDMLESGKTNLRRITYLVMDEANCMLDMGFEPQIRKIVSQIRPDRQTLMFSATWPKDVRKLANIRLLKDFIQVNVGSMELTANHNIQQIVEVVSDFKKRTKLIKHLEQISQENAKVLIFVSIKV
;
A
#
# COMPACT_ATOMS: atom_id res chain seq x y z
N MET A 1 -13.69 4.07 -10.81
CA MET A 1 -13.41 4.21 -12.27
C MET A 1 -14.11 5.40 -12.91
N LEU A 2 -15.32 5.76 -12.47
CA LEU A 2 -16.02 6.97 -12.93
C LEU A 2 -15.16 8.24 -12.97
N ARG A 3 -14.35 8.52 -11.94
CA ARG A 3 -13.47 9.71 -11.90
C ARG A 3 -12.32 9.68 -12.92
N ILE A 4 -11.85 8.49 -13.29
CA ILE A 4 -10.80 8.31 -14.32
C ILE A 4 -11.41 8.49 -15.70
N ASN A 5 -12.56 7.84 -15.94
CA ASN A 5 -13.28 7.94 -17.22
C ASN A 5 -13.85 9.34 -17.49
N ALA A 6 -14.08 10.14 -16.45
CA ALA A 6 -14.51 11.53 -16.57
C ALA A 6 -13.37 12.48 -16.99
N GLN A 7 -12.14 11.99 -17.17
CA GLN A 7 -10.99 12.79 -17.59
C GLN A 7 -10.63 12.55 -19.05
N PRO A 8 -9.97 13.52 -19.70
CA PRO A 8 -9.43 13.32 -21.04
C PRO A 8 -8.53 12.09 -21.09
N LEU A 9 -8.57 11.38 -22.22
CA LEU A 9 -7.68 10.25 -22.48
C LEU A 9 -6.20 10.67 -22.31
N LEU A 10 -5.34 9.70 -22.02
CA LEU A 10 -3.91 9.96 -21.89
C LEU A 10 -3.31 10.32 -23.25
N SER A 11 -2.54 11.41 -23.27
CA SER A 11 -1.67 11.77 -24.40
C SER A 11 -0.25 11.22 -24.17
N PRO A 12 0.56 11.06 -25.23
CA PRO A 12 1.96 10.68 -25.08
C PRO A 12 2.70 11.61 -24.11
N GLY A 13 3.40 11.04 -23.12
CA GLY A 13 4.11 11.79 -22.08
C GLY A 13 3.28 12.16 -20.85
N ASP A 14 1.97 11.89 -20.85
CA ASP A 14 1.15 12.07 -19.67
C ASP A 14 1.52 11.09 -18.54
N GLY A 15 1.48 11.61 -17.32
CA GLY A 15 1.52 10.81 -16.10
C GLY A 15 0.16 10.15 -15.78
N PRO A 16 0.12 9.26 -14.78
CA PRO A 16 -1.11 8.61 -14.37
C PRO A 16 -2.15 9.59 -13.80
N ILE A 17 -3.40 9.14 -13.78
CA ILE A 17 -4.54 9.87 -13.22
C ILE A 17 -4.74 9.49 -11.74
N ALA A 18 -4.48 8.23 -11.40
CA ALA A 18 -4.57 7.71 -10.06
C ALA A 18 -3.24 7.09 -9.60
N LEU A 19 -2.86 7.36 -8.37
CA LEU A 19 -1.70 6.76 -7.71
C LEU A 19 -2.14 6.07 -6.41
N ILE A 20 -1.73 4.81 -6.26
CA ILE A 20 -1.92 4.02 -5.04
C ILE A 20 -0.54 3.73 -4.46
N LEU A 21 -0.28 4.20 -3.24
CA LEU A 21 0.95 3.91 -2.49
C LEU A 21 0.70 2.79 -1.51
N GLY A 22 1.60 1.80 -1.48
CA GLY A 22 1.62 0.74 -0.48
C GLY A 22 3.04 0.47 0.05
N PRO A 23 3.20 -0.05 1.27
CA PRO A 23 4.50 -0.27 1.90
C PRO A 23 5.34 -1.37 1.24
N THR A 24 4.69 -2.43 0.76
CA THR A 24 5.36 -3.66 0.32
C THR A 24 5.11 -4.00 -1.14
N ARG A 25 5.99 -4.81 -1.71
CA ARG A 25 5.85 -5.33 -3.07
C ARG A 25 4.61 -6.22 -3.17
N GLU A 26 4.40 -7.06 -2.17
CA GLU A 26 3.35 -8.06 -2.11
C GLU A 26 1.98 -7.37 -2.13
N LEU A 27 1.80 -6.33 -1.31
CA LEU A 27 0.57 -5.54 -1.31
C LEU A 27 0.37 -4.84 -2.66
N ALA A 28 1.41 -4.24 -3.24
CA ALA A 28 1.31 -3.58 -4.54
C ALA A 28 0.84 -4.53 -5.65
N ILE A 29 1.33 -5.78 -5.66
CA ILE A 29 0.91 -6.83 -6.60
C ILE A 29 -0.55 -7.21 -6.37
N GLN A 30 -0.97 -7.40 -5.11
CA GLN A 30 -2.35 -7.73 -4.77
C GLN A 30 -3.33 -6.64 -5.25
N ILE A 31 -3.02 -5.36 -4.95
CA ILE A 31 -3.83 -4.23 -5.41
C ILE A 31 -3.89 -4.17 -6.94
N GLN A 32 -2.77 -4.42 -7.64
CA GLN A 32 -2.74 -4.45 -9.09
C GLN A 32 -3.65 -5.54 -9.68
N GLN A 33 -3.63 -6.74 -9.09
CA GLN A 33 -4.48 -7.85 -9.51
C GLN A 33 -5.96 -7.48 -9.38
N GLU A 34 -6.36 -6.88 -8.26
CA GLU A 34 -7.73 -6.39 -8.07
C GLU A 34 -8.08 -5.25 -9.04
N CYS A 35 -7.19 -4.26 -9.21
CA CYS A 35 -7.38 -3.18 -10.18
C CYS A 35 -7.59 -3.69 -11.61
N THR A 36 -6.91 -4.77 -11.98
CA THR A 36 -7.03 -5.40 -13.30
C THR A 36 -8.41 -6.04 -13.50
N LYS A 37 -8.94 -6.72 -12.47
CA LYS A 37 -10.29 -7.33 -12.52
C LYS A 37 -11.37 -6.28 -12.75
N PHE A 38 -11.28 -5.14 -12.08
CA PHE A 38 -12.26 -4.07 -12.24
C PHE A 38 -12.01 -3.21 -13.49
N GLY A 39 -10.75 -3.10 -13.96
CA GLY A 39 -10.34 -2.17 -15.01
C GLY A 39 -10.53 -2.68 -16.43
N SER A 40 -10.57 -4.00 -16.60
CA SER A 40 -10.71 -4.68 -17.91
C SER A 40 -11.92 -4.17 -18.69
N ASN A 41 -13.06 -4.00 -18.03
CA ASN A 41 -14.31 -3.57 -18.66
C ASN A 41 -14.35 -2.08 -19.02
N SER A 42 -13.42 -1.26 -18.49
CA SER A 42 -13.38 0.20 -18.69
C SER A 42 -12.21 0.68 -19.55
N ARG A 43 -11.43 -0.23 -20.17
CA ARG A 43 -10.20 0.09 -20.92
C ARG A 43 -9.17 0.90 -20.10
N ILE A 44 -9.18 0.74 -18.78
CA ILE A 44 -8.24 1.40 -17.86
C ILE A 44 -7.02 0.50 -17.71
N ARG A 45 -5.85 1.03 -18.07
CA ARG A 45 -4.56 0.34 -17.87
C ARG A 45 -4.00 0.68 -16.50
N ASN A 46 -3.34 -0.30 -15.91
CA ASN A 46 -2.67 -0.17 -14.64
C ASN A 46 -1.30 -0.86 -14.67
N THR A 47 -0.39 -0.42 -13.81
CA THR A 47 0.89 -1.11 -13.59
C THR A 47 1.32 -0.98 -12.13
N ALA A 48 2.10 -1.95 -11.66
CA ALA A 48 2.72 -1.90 -10.34
C ALA A 48 4.22 -1.65 -10.44
N ILE A 49 4.72 -0.68 -9.68
CA ILE A 49 6.15 -0.34 -9.61
C ILE A 49 6.67 -0.52 -8.19
N TYR A 50 7.64 -1.39 -8.03
CA TYR A 50 8.21 -1.72 -6.71
C TYR A 50 9.66 -2.19 -6.81
N GLY A 51 10.37 -2.09 -5.68
CA GLY A 51 11.76 -2.55 -5.50
C GLY A 51 11.94 -4.07 -5.66
N GLY A 52 13.17 -4.53 -5.88
CA GLY A 52 13.47 -5.98 -5.97
C GLY A 52 13.03 -6.67 -7.26
N ALA A 53 12.56 -5.91 -8.26
CA ALA A 53 12.31 -6.38 -9.62
C ALA A 53 12.98 -5.47 -10.66
N PRO A 54 13.30 -5.99 -11.88
CA PRO A 54 13.93 -5.22 -12.94
C PRO A 54 13.16 -3.95 -13.29
N LYS A 55 13.87 -2.82 -13.47
CA LYS A 55 13.27 -1.53 -13.81
C LYS A 55 12.71 -1.49 -15.24
N GLY A 56 13.33 -2.21 -16.18
CA GLY A 56 13.01 -2.14 -17.62
C GLY A 56 11.53 -2.37 -17.96
N PRO A 57 10.89 -3.47 -17.51
CA PRO A 57 9.47 -3.70 -17.73
C PRO A 57 8.58 -2.60 -17.14
N GLN A 58 8.86 -2.18 -15.90
CA GLN A 58 8.11 -1.11 -15.22
C GLN A 58 8.20 0.24 -15.99
N ILE A 59 9.39 0.58 -16.50
CA ILE A 59 9.59 1.79 -17.32
C ILE A 59 8.76 1.70 -18.61
N ARG A 60 8.77 0.54 -19.27
CA ARG A 60 8.04 0.32 -20.52
C ARG A 60 6.54 0.49 -20.34
N ASP A 61 6.00 0.00 -19.23
CA ASP A 61 4.58 0.16 -18.91
C ASP A 61 4.23 1.63 -18.65
N LEU A 62 5.06 2.36 -17.88
CA LEU A 62 4.87 3.79 -17.66
C LEU A 62 4.90 4.60 -18.97
N GLN A 63 5.84 4.29 -19.86
CA GLN A 63 6.00 4.98 -21.15
C GLN A 63 4.87 4.68 -22.14
N ARG A 64 4.23 3.52 -22.06
CA ARG A 64 3.02 3.19 -22.83
C ARG A 64 1.80 4.02 -22.42
N GLY A 65 1.89 4.73 -21.29
CA GLY A 65 0.77 5.43 -20.66
C GLY A 65 -0.09 4.47 -19.85
N VAL A 66 -0.32 4.81 -18.59
CA VAL A 66 -1.15 4.03 -17.66
C VAL A 66 -1.99 5.00 -16.84
N GLU A 67 -3.28 4.71 -16.70
CA GLU A 67 -4.19 5.58 -15.97
C GLU A 67 -4.04 5.39 -14.44
N ILE A 68 -3.67 4.18 -14.00
CA ILE A 68 -3.45 3.83 -12.59
C ILE A 68 -2.02 3.33 -12.39
N VAL A 69 -1.30 3.90 -11.42
CA VAL A 69 -0.01 3.38 -10.94
C VAL A 69 -0.17 2.93 -9.49
N ILE A 70 0.21 1.69 -9.21
CA ILE A 70 0.38 1.16 -7.86
C ILE A 70 1.87 1.15 -7.56
N ALA A 71 2.32 1.70 -6.43
CA ALA A 71 3.75 1.89 -6.20
C ALA A 71 4.18 1.71 -4.75
N THR A 72 5.41 1.19 -4.56
CA THR A 72 6.14 1.43 -3.32
C THR A 72 6.90 2.76 -3.40
N PRO A 73 6.97 3.55 -2.29
CA PRO A 73 7.49 4.92 -2.34
C PRO A 73 8.91 5.04 -2.93
N GLY A 74 9.83 4.15 -2.52
CA GLY A 74 11.21 4.18 -2.99
C GLY A 74 11.34 4.01 -4.51
N ARG A 75 10.64 3.02 -5.08
CA ARG A 75 10.68 2.79 -6.54
C ARG A 75 10.02 3.92 -7.33
N LEU A 76 8.96 4.52 -6.81
CA LEU A 76 8.31 5.66 -7.47
C LEU A 76 9.25 6.87 -7.55
N ILE A 77 9.96 7.19 -6.47
CA ILE A 77 10.94 8.28 -6.47
C ILE A 77 12.01 8.06 -7.52
N ASP A 78 12.58 6.86 -7.61
CA ASP A 78 13.56 6.52 -8.65
C ASP A 78 13.02 6.81 -10.07
N MET A 79 11.76 6.47 -10.34
CA MET A 79 11.13 6.67 -11.65
C MET A 79 10.84 8.15 -11.94
N LEU A 80 10.56 8.95 -10.91
CA LEU A 80 10.36 10.39 -11.01
C LEU A 80 11.68 11.13 -11.25
N GLU A 81 12.71 10.81 -10.48
CA GLU A 81 14.04 11.43 -10.60
C GLU A 81 14.70 11.10 -11.93
N SER A 82 14.49 9.90 -12.46
CA SER A 82 14.97 9.50 -13.79
C SER A 82 14.08 9.95 -14.95
N GLY A 83 13.04 10.75 -14.68
CA GLY A 83 12.15 11.32 -15.69
C GLY A 83 11.35 10.29 -16.49
N LYS A 84 11.12 9.10 -15.94
CA LYS A 84 10.38 8.01 -16.63
C LYS A 84 8.87 8.15 -16.48
N THR A 85 8.42 8.92 -15.51
CA THR A 85 7.02 9.32 -15.34
C THR A 85 6.94 10.68 -14.66
N ASN A 86 5.73 11.23 -14.51
CA ASN A 86 5.46 12.47 -13.78
C ASN A 86 4.10 12.35 -13.06
N LEU A 87 3.84 13.23 -12.10
CA LEU A 87 2.63 13.18 -11.27
C LEU A 87 1.60 14.28 -11.59
N ARG A 88 1.78 15.00 -12.70
CA ARG A 88 1.05 16.24 -13.00
C ARG A 88 -0.45 16.03 -13.18
N ARG A 89 -0.85 14.86 -13.69
CA ARG A 89 -2.24 14.50 -13.96
C ARG A 89 -2.93 13.76 -12.81
N ILE A 90 -2.23 13.49 -11.72
CA ILE A 90 -2.84 12.76 -10.60
C ILE A 90 -3.91 13.63 -9.95
N THR A 91 -5.12 13.11 -9.93
CA THR A 91 -6.28 13.72 -9.26
C THR A 91 -6.84 12.82 -8.16
N TYR A 92 -6.33 11.60 -8.05
CA TYR A 92 -6.73 10.61 -7.07
C TYR A 92 -5.49 9.95 -6.45
N LEU A 93 -5.26 10.19 -5.17
CA LEU A 93 -4.16 9.61 -4.40
C LEU A 93 -4.73 8.66 -3.34
N VAL A 94 -4.21 7.45 -3.28
CA VAL A 94 -4.53 6.48 -2.22
C VAL A 94 -3.26 6.12 -1.48
N MET A 95 -3.31 6.11 -0.16
CA MET A 95 -2.27 5.58 0.71
C MET A 95 -2.86 4.41 1.47
N ASP A 96 -2.40 3.20 1.17
CA ASP A 96 -2.80 1.98 1.84
C ASP A 96 -1.75 1.55 2.88
N GLU A 97 -2.21 0.99 3.99
CA GLU A 97 -1.39 0.66 5.16
C GLU A 97 -0.46 1.81 5.61
N ALA A 98 -1.02 3.02 5.76
CA ALA A 98 -0.25 4.24 6.02
C ALA A 98 0.61 4.17 7.30
N ASN A 99 0.13 3.50 8.35
CA ASN A 99 0.91 3.23 9.57
C ASN A 99 2.17 2.41 9.25
N CYS A 100 2.05 1.35 8.45
CA CYS A 100 3.19 0.51 8.09
C CYS A 100 4.21 1.28 7.26
N MET A 101 3.76 2.14 6.34
CA MET A 101 4.69 2.99 5.59
C MET A 101 5.49 3.93 6.50
N LEU A 102 4.88 4.47 7.55
CA LEU A 102 5.58 5.29 8.54
C LEU A 102 6.54 4.47 9.40
N ASP A 103 6.15 3.27 9.84
CA ASP A 103 6.99 2.36 10.62
C ASP A 103 8.25 1.93 9.83
N MET A 104 8.13 1.80 8.51
CA MET A 104 9.25 1.53 7.60
C MET A 104 10.11 2.78 7.29
N GLY A 105 9.76 3.94 7.84
CA GLY A 105 10.51 5.19 7.64
C GLY A 105 10.29 5.83 6.27
N PHE A 106 9.19 5.54 5.57
CA PHE A 106 8.91 6.13 4.24
C PHE A 106 8.35 7.56 4.29
N GLU A 107 8.24 8.17 5.48
CA GLU A 107 7.69 9.51 5.64
C GLU A 107 8.36 10.56 4.71
N PRO A 108 9.70 10.67 4.64
CA PRO A 108 10.34 11.65 3.76
C PRO A 108 10.01 11.40 2.28
N GLN A 109 9.95 10.13 1.87
CA GLN A 109 9.63 9.74 0.51
C GLN A 109 8.18 10.13 0.15
N ILE A 110 7.23 9.84 1.04
CA ILE A 110 5.82 10.21 0.85
C ILE A 110 5.69 11.72 0.71
N ARG A 111 6.34 12.50 1.58
CA ARG A 111 6.32 13.97 1.49
C ARG A 111 6.85 14.48 0.15
N LYS A 112 7.94 13.90 -0.35
CA LYS A 112 8.53 14.25 -1.66
C LYS A 112 7.64 13.87 -2.84
N ILE A 113 6.91 12.76 -2.75
CA ILE A 113 5.95 12.35 -3.79
C ILE A 113 4.77 13.32 -3.80
N VAL A 114 4.16 13.57 -2.63
CA VAL A 114 2.96 14.38 -2.47
C VAL A 114 3.18 15.83 -2.90
N SER A 115 4.37 16.39 -2.66
CA SER A 115 4.71 17.76 -3.07
C SER A 115 4.77 17.96 -4.58
N GLN A 116 4.92 16.88 -5.35
CA GLN A 116 4.93 16.90 -6.83
C GLN A 116 3.53 16.69 -7.43
N ILE A 117 2.52 16.43 -6.60
CA ILE A 117 1.13 16.26 -7.04
C ILE A 117 0.39 17.59 -6.88
N ARG A 118 -0.47 17.91 -7.84
CA ARG A 118 -1.38 19.06 -7.77
C ARG A 118 -2.19 19.08 -6.46
N PRO A 119 -2.45 20.26 -5.87
CA PRO A 119 -3.14 20.37 -4.59
C PRO A 119 -4.64 20.01 -4.68
N ASP A 120 -5.26 20.19 -5.84
CA ASP A 120 -6.65 19.87 -6.13
C ASP A 120 -6.83 18.40 -6.54
N ARG A 121 -6.48 17.53 -5.60
CA ARG A 121 -6.63 16.07 -5.71
C ARG A 121 -7.54 15.57 -4.60
N GLN A 122 -8.25 14.47 -4.85
CA GLN A 122 -8.83 13.70 -3.76
C GLN A 122 -7.78 12.74 -3.21
N THR A 123 -7.65 12.71 -1.89
CA THR A 123 -6.72 11.81 -1.21
C THR A 123 -7.49 10.90 -0.25
N LEU A 124 -7.20 9.61 -0.29
CA LEU A 124 -7.75 8.61 0.60
C LEU A 124 -6.59 7.96 1.35
N MET A 125 -6.78 7.75 2.65
CA MET A 125 -5.80 7.09 3.49
C MET A 125 -6.47 5.96 4.25
N PHE A 126 -5.89 4.77 4.14
CA PHE A 126 -6.33 3.56 4.81
C PHE A 126 -5.22 3.11 5.78
N SER A 127 -5.63 2.77 7.00
CA SER A 127 -4.69 2.37 8.05
C SER A 127 -5.43 1.57 9.10
N ALA A 128 -4.80 0.50 9.59
CA ALA A 128 -5.37 -0.34 10.65
C ALA A 128 -5.25 0.32 12.04
N THR A 129 -4.28 1.22 12.22
CA THR A 129 -4.03 1.92 13.48
C THR A 129 -3.95 3.43 13.25
N TRP A 130 -4.24 4.23 14.27
CA TRP A 130 -4.26 5.69 14.14
C TRP A 130 -3.37 6.42 15.18
N PRO A 131 -2.06 6.10 15.25
CA PRO A 131 -1.13 6.74 16.16
C PRO A 131 -0.87 8.21 15.81
N LYS A 132 -0.21 8.94 16.71
CA LYS A 132 0.07 10.38 16.55
C LYS A 132 0.80 10.71 15.25
N ASP A 133 1.71 9.84 14.78
CA ASP A 133 2.49 10.13 13.58
C ASP A 133 1.69 9.96 12.28
N VAL A 134 0.78 8.98 12.22
CA VAL A 134 -0.21 8.86 11.13
C VAL A 134 -1.12 10.09 11.10
N ARG A 135 -1.55 10.59 12.27
CA ARG A 135 -2.33 11.84 12.36
C ARG A 135 -1.55 13.06 11.87
N LYS A 136 -0.26 13.16 12.20
CA LYS A 136 0.62 14.22 11.68
C LYS A 136 0.73 14.13 10.16
N LEU A 137 0.93 12.91 9.61
CA LEU A 137 0.98 12.69 8.17
C LEU A 137 -0.31 13.19 7.50
N ALA A 138 -1.48 12.79 8.01
CA ALA A 138 -2.79 13.24 7.53
C ALA A 138 -2.91 14.77 7.46
N ASN A 139 -2.49 15.45 8.53
CA ASN A 139 -2.68 16.89 8.70
C ASN A 139 -1.72 17.77 7.87
N ILE A 140 -0.58 17.25 7.41
CA ILE A 140 0.47 18.08 6.76
C ILE A 140 0.25 18.17 5.24
N ARG A 141 -0.90 18.69 4.81
CA ARG A 141 -1.29 18.91 3.39
C ARG A 141 -1.66 17.65 2.59
N LEU A 142 -1.79 16.50 3.24
CA LEU A 142 -2.28 15.30 2.58
C LEU A 142 -3.81 15.33 2.43
N LEU A 143 -4.50 15.87 3.42
CA LEU A 143 -5.95 15.85 3.52
C LEU A 143 -6.47 17.26 3.89
N LYS A 144 -7.22 17.88 2.98
CA LYS A 144 -7.95 19.13 3.24
C LYS A 144 -9.42 18.76 3.51
N ASP A 145 -9.97 19.23 4.62
CA ASP A 145 -11.39 19.02 5.02
C ASP A 145 -11.83 17.54 4.93
N PHE A 146 -11.03 16.62 5.50
CA PHE A 146 -11.29 15.19 5.38
C PHE A 146 -12.33 14.67 6.35
N ILE A 147 -13.03 13.63 5.92
CA ILE A 147 -13.94 12.85 6.75
C ILE A 147 -13.16 11.64 7.28
N GLN A 148 -13.11 11.49 8.60
CA GLN A 148 -12.58 10.30 9.23
C GLN A 148 -13.70 9.29 9.44
N VAL A 149 -13.55 8.11 8.86
CA VAL A 149 -14.44 6.96 9.11
C VAL A 149 -13.66 5.95 9.92
N ASN A 150 -14.17 5.59 11.10
CA ASN A 150 -13.61 4.52 11.92
C ASN A 150 -14.59 3.36 11.99
N VAL A 151 -14.08 2.13 11.88
CA VAL A 151 -14.87 0.90 11.99
C VAL A 151 -14.34 0.12 13.18
N GLY A 152 -15.15 -0.01 14.24
CA GLY A 152 -14.75 -0.60 15.52
C GLY A 152 -14.40 0.45 16.58
N SER A 153 -13.74 0.02 17.66
CA SER A 153 -13.29 0.90 18.75
C SER A 153 -12.04 1.70 18.34
N MET A 154 -11.86 2.89 18.92
CA MET A 154 -10.63 3.70 18.76
C MET A 154 -9.46 3.20 19.62
N GLU A 155 -9.75 2.34 20.59
CA GLU A 155 -8.72 1.68 21.38
C GLU A 155 -8.07 0.58 20.54
N LEU A 156 -6.82 0.23 20.88
CA LEU A 156 -6.04 -0.78 20.17
C LEU A 156 -6.59 -2.19 20.49
N THR A 157 -7.82 -2.44 20.06
CA THR A 157 -8.54 -3.70 20.28
C THR A 157 -8.30 -4.59 19.08
N ALA A 158 -7.56 -5.68 19.30
CA ALA A 158 -7.51 -6.76 18.34
C ALA A 158 -8.94 -7.26 18.02
N ASN A 159 -9.14 -7.77 16.80
CA ASN A 159 -10.45 -8.22 16.34
C ASN A 159 -11.06 -9.23 17.34
N HIS A 160 -12.26 -8.95 17.83
CA HIS A 160 -12.96 -9.78 18.83
C HIS A 160 -13.23 -11.21 18.35
N ASN A 161 -13.22 -11.46 17.04
CA ASN A 161 -13.38 -12.80 16.46
C ASN A 161 -12.08 -13.64 16.53
N ILE A 162 -10.96 -13.07 16.97
CA ILE A 162 -9.68 -13.78 17.08
C ILE A 162 -9.44 -14.16 18.54
N GLN A 163 -9.46 -15.47 18.82
CA GLN A 163 -9.03 -15.99 20.12
C GLN A 163 -7.51 -15.81 20.26
N GLN A 164 -7.09 -15.08 21.30
CA GLN A 164 -5.69 -14.81 21.61
C GLN A 164 -5.26 -15.61 22.82
N ILE A 165 -4.22 -16.43 22.67
CA ILE A 165 -3.66 -17.26 23.74
C ILE A 165 -2.20 -16.84 23.94
N VAL A 166 -1.84 -16.50 25.17
CA VAL A 166 -0.47 -16.12 25.54
C VAL A 166 0.12 -17.21 26.42
N GLU A 167 1.20 -17.84 25.96
CA GLU A 167 1.97 -18.81 26.75
C GLU A 167 3.34 -18.23 27.12
N VAL A 168 3.59 -18.12 28.44
CA VAL A 168 4.89 -17.69 28.96
C VAL A 168 5.83 -18.90 29.02
N VAL A 169 6.84 -18.91 28.15
CA VAL A 169 7.80 -20.03 28.01
C VAL A 169 9.24 -19.53 27.97
N SER A 170 10.17 -20.35 28.44
CA SER A 170 11.60 -20.08 28.26
C SER A 170 12.00 -20.28 26.80
N ASP A 171 13.06 -19.58 26.36
CA ASP A 171 13.48 -19.55 24.96
C ASP A 171 13.78 -20.95 24.39
N PHE A 172 14.45 -21.80 25.18
CA PHE A 172 14.75 -23.19 24.83
C PHE A 172 13.50 -24.06 24.62
N LYS A 173 12.36 -23.71 25.22
CA LYS A 173 11.11 -24.48 25.12
C LYS A 173 10.21 -24.04 23.96
N LYS A 174 10.49 -22.90 23.34
CA LYS A 174 9.68 -22.35 22.22
C LYS A 174 9.53 -23.36 21.07
N ARG A 175 10.63 -24.01 20.66
CA ARG A 175 10.62 -24.98 19.56
C ARG A 175 9.73 -26.19 19.87
N THR A 176 9.88 -26.79 21.05
CA THR A 176 9.09 -27.96 21.45
C THR A 176 7.61 -27.63 21.57
N LYS A 177 7.29 -26.44 22.09
CA LYS A 177 5.90 -25.96 22.18
C LYS A 177 5.29 -25.69 20.80
N LEU A 178 6.02 -25.04 19.91
CA LEU A 178 5.58 -24.80 18.54
C LEU A 178 5.21 -26.10 17.82
N ILE A 179 6.05 -27.14 17.94
CA ILE A 179 5.78 -28.45 17.34
C ILE A 179 4.47 -29.03 17.86
N LYS A 180 4.23 -28.99 19.18
CA LYS A 180 2.97 -29.46 19.76
C LYS A 180 1.75 -28.72 19.23
N HIS A 181 1.83 -27.40 19.08
CA HIS A 181 0.73 -26.63 18.48
C HIS A 181 0.50 -27.01 17.01
N LEU A 182 1.58 -27.18 16.24
CA LEU A 182 1.47 -27.60 14.84
C LEU A 182 0.89 -29.01 14.69
N GLU A 183 1.23 -29.94 15.57
CA GLU A 183 0.64 -31.29 15.59
C GLU A 183 -0.86 -31.25 15.82
N GLN A 184 -1.32 -30.40 16.75
CA GLN A 184 -2.74 -30.21 17.03
C GLN A 184 -3.47 -29.55 15.85
N ILE A 185 -2.89 -28.50 15.26
CA ILE A 185 -3.50 -27.76 14.14
C ILE A 185 -3.50 -28.58 12.84
N SER A 186 -2.49 -29.44 12.64
CA SER A 186 -2.39 -30.34 11.47
C SER A 186 -3.62 -31.25 11.34
N GLN A 187 -4.23 -31.64 12.46
CA GLN A 187 -5.45 -32.45 12.48
C GLN A 187 -6.66 -31.72 11.85
N GLU A 188 -6.63 -30.39 11.83
CA GLU A 188 -7.70 -29.54 11.31
C GLU A 188 -7.45 -29.10 9.85
N ASN A 189 -6.33 -29.51 9.24
CA ASN A 189 -5.89 -29.11 7.89
C ASN A 189 -5.90 -27.57 7.68
N ALA A 190 -5.58 -26.82 8.74
CA ALA A 190 -5.63 -25.36 8.74
C ALA A 190 -4.33 -24.74 8.19
N LYS A 191 -4.44 -23.53 7.62
CA LYS A 191 -3.28 -22.72 7.21
C LYS A 191 -2.70 -22.00 8.43
N VAL A 192 -1.39 -22.11 8.63
CA VAL A 192 -0.68 -21.51 9.78
C VAL A 192 0.33 -20.47 9.30
N LEU A 193 0.37 -19.32 9.97
CA LEU A 193 1.37 -18.28 9.77
C LEU A 193 2.18 -18.09 11.06
N ILE A 194 3.49 -18.28 10.98
CA ILE A 194 4.40 -18.15 12.13
C ILE A 194 5.28 -16.93 11.91
N PHE A 195 5.16 -15.95 12.80
CA PHE A 195 6.01 -14.76 12.80
C PHE A 195 7.24 -14.98 13.68
N VAL A 196 8.41 -14.63 13.17
CA VAL A 196 9.68 -14.62 13.91
C VAL A 196 10.30 -13.23 13.82
N SER A 197 11.08 -12.84 14.83
CA SER A 197 11.66 -11.50 14.94
C SER A 197 12.83 -11.24 14.00
N ILE A 198 13.53 -12.27 13.53
CA ILE A 198 14.72 -12.16 12.68
C ILE A 198 14.56 -13.08 11.47
N LYS A 199 14.83 -12.54 10.28
CA LYS A 199 15.03 -13.34 9.06
C LYS A 199 16.39 -14.03 9.16
N VAL A 200 16.41 -15.35 9.14
CA VAL A 200 17.61 -16.17 8.95
C VAL A 200 17.95 -16.23 7.47
#